data_AF-A0AA37S8B4-F1
#
_entry.id   AF-A0AA37S8B4-F1
#
_cell.length_a   1.000
_cell.length_b   1.000
_cell.length_c   1.000
_cell.angle_alpha   90.00
_cell.angle_beta   90.00
_cell.angle_gamma   90.00
#
_symmetry.space_group_name_H-M   'P 1'
#
loop_
_entity.id
_entity.type
_entity.pdbx_description
1 polymer ?
#
loop_
_entity_poly.entity_id
_entity_poly.type
_entity_poly.pdbx_seq_one_letter_code
_entity_poly.pdbx_strand_id
1 'polypeptide(L)'
;MRWIMVILLSISAAKADMKVIESRGYPLANDNSNRDVFEWLENNDLSMVNLSDGTPLKLSDINNETMIILGSDWEPSTASTIGKSRNSNRSLIVIYVEQANENIKEAKKDSWFFKHIYELSGDSIKLKSMFHEIPIQIMVDSNGKITSIIDGV
;
A
#
# COMPACT_ATOMS: atom_id res chain seq x y z
N MET A 1 -38.54 35.40 -27.68
CA MET A 1 -38.13 34.01 -27.38
C MET A 1 -36.93 34.08 -26.42
N ARG A 2 -37.10 33.61 -25.18
CA ARG A 2 -36.06 33.63 -24.14
C ARG A 2 -35.18 32.38 -24.31
N TRP A 3 -33.89 32.56 -24.50
CA TRP A 3 -32.92 31.48 -24.51
C TRP A 3 -32.51 31.17 -23.07
N ILE A 4 -32.76 29.93 -22.63
CA ILE A 4 -32.26 29.40 -21.35
C ILE A 4 -30.85 28.88 -21.62
N MET A 5 -29.85 29.53 -21.05
CA MET A 5 -28.47 29.07 -21.06
C MET A 5 -28.32 28.01 -19.95
N VAL A 6 -28.27 26.75 -20.34
CA VAL A 6 -27.96 25.63 -19.44
C VAL A 6 -26.45 25.63 -19.23
N ILE A 7 -26.01 26.05 -18.05
CA ILE A 7 -24.63 25.86 -17.58
C ILE A 7 -24.50 24.39 -17.19
N LEU A 8 -23.92 23.56 -18.06
CA LEU A 8 -23.40 22.26 -17.65
C LEU A 8 -22.19 22.51 -16.74
N LEU A 9 -22.41 22.38 -15.44
CA LEU A 9 -21.33 22.18 -14.47
C LEU A 9 -20.74 20.79 -14.70
N SER A 10 -19.71 20.71 -15.55
CA SER A 10 -18.82 19.56 -15.60
C SER A 10 -18.05 19.52 -14.27
N ILE A 11 -18.54 18.75 -13.30
CA ILE A 11 -17.76 18.38 -12.12
C ILE A 11 -16.69 17.39 -12.62
N SER A 12 -15.59 17.92 -13.13
CA SER A 12 -14.35 17.14 -13.22
C SER A 12 -13.88 16.98 -11.78
N ALA A 13 -14.15 15.81 -11.20
CA ALA A 13 -13.50 15.40 -9.96
C ALA A 13 -12.00 15.40 -10.24
N ALA A 14 -11.29 16.41 -9.75
CA ALA A 14 -9.85 16.41 -9.76
C ALA A 14 -9.39 15.16 -9.00
N LYS A 15 -8.98 14.12 -9.73
CA LYS A 15 -8.16 13.05 -9.17
C LYS A 15 -6.92 13.77 -8.65
N ALA A 16 -6.85 14.06 -7.35
CA ALA A 16 -5.59 14.58 -6.79
C ALA A 16 -4.49 13.60 -7.18
N ASP A 17 -3.51 14.10 -7.93
CA ASP A 17 -2.49 13.30 -8.59
C ASP A 17 -1.70 12.52 -7.53
N MET A 18 -1.65 11.21 -7.68
CA MET A 18 -0.80 10.35 -6.86
C MET A 18 0.67 10.73 -7.13
N LYS A 19 1.41 11.10 -6.08
CA LYS A 19 2.82 11.43 -6.23
C LYS A 19 3.68 10.17 -6.06
N VAL A 20 4.40 9.77 -7.11
CA VAL A 20 5.43 8.72 -7.04
C VAL A 20 6.80 9.36 -6.81
N ILE A 21 7.56 8.83 -5.85
CA ILE A 21 8.92 9.25 -5.51
C ILE A 21 9.82 8.03 -5.70
N GLU A 22 10.71 8.08 -6.69
CA GLU A 22 11.66 7.01 -6.97
C GLU A 22 12.91 7.14 -6.10
N SER A 23 13.36 6.00 -5.59
CA SER A 23 14.52 5.81 -4.74
C SER A 23 15.08 4.41 -5.03
N ARG A 24 16.26 4.06 -4.52
CA ARG A 24 16.86 2.75 -4.82
C ARG A 24 16.26 1.69 -3.91
N GLY A 25 15.43 0.81 -4.46
CA GLY A 25 14.96 -0.40 -3.78
C GLY A 25 15.91 -1.59 -3.98
N TYR A 26 15.54 -2.71 -3.37
CA TYR A 26 16.09 -4.02 -3.70
C TYR A 26 15.29 -4.61 -4.88
N PRO A 27 15.94 -4.94 -6.02
CA PRO A 27 15.25 -5.53 -7.15
C PRO A 27 14.89 -7.00 -6.86
N LEU A 28 13.63 -7.31 -7.05
CA LEU A 28 13.14 -8.66 -7.30
C LEU A 28 13.53 -9.06 -8.74
N ALA A 29 13.61 -10.36 -9.05
CA ALA A 29 14.40 -10.96 -10.14
C ALA A 29 14.19 -10.49 -11.61
N ASN A 30 13.43 -9.43 -11.88
CA ASN A 30 13.15 -8.87 -13.20
C ASN A 30 13.61 -7.41 -13.31
N ASP A 31 14.31 -7.05 -14.41
CA ASP A 31 14.85 -5.70 -14.72
C ASP A 31 13.78 -4.62 -15.03
N ASN A 32 12.57 -4.72 -14.49
CA ASN A 32 11.46 -3.80 -14.77
C ASN A 32 11.18 -2.85 -13.60
N SER A 33 10.32 -1.84 -13.82
CA SER A 33 9.88 -0.88 -12.80
C SER A 33 8.57 -1.31 -12.13
N ASN A 34 8.29 -0.84 -10.91
CA ASN A 34 7.00 -1.02 -10.21
C ASN A 34 5.80 -0.26 -10.81
N ARG A 35 5.92 0.29 -12.03
CA ARG A 35 4.87 1.08 -12.69
C ARG A 35 3.53 0.34 -12.78
N ASP A 36 3.54 -0.96 -13.07
CA ASP A 36 2.31 -1.75 -13.18
C ASP A 36 1.59 -1.89 -11.83
N VAL A 37 2.35 -1.93 -10.72
CA VAL A 37 1.80 -1.90 -9.36
C VAL A 37 1.11 -0.56 -9.11
N PHE A 38 1.74 0.54 -9.51
CA PHE A 38 1.21 1.89 -9.31
C PHE A 38 -0.07 2.11 -10.12
N GLU A 39 -0.07 1.74 -11.40
CA GLU A 39 -1.26 1.82 -12.25
C GLU A 39 -2.39 0.93 -11.72
N TRP A 40 -2.06 -0.24 -11.16
CA TRP A 40 -3.07 -1.06 -10.50
C TRP A 40 -3.68 -0.35 -9.28
N LEU A 41 -2.85 0.22 -8.41
CA LEU A 41 -3.29 0.94 -7.20
C LEU A 41 -4.10 2.21 -7.50
N GLU A 42 -3.88 2.86 -8.64
CA GLU A 42 -4.68 4.02 -9.07
C GLU A 42 -6.11 3.64 -9.50
N ASN A 43 -6.30 2.40 -9.92
CA ASN A 43 -7.53 1.95 -10.57
C ASN A 43 -8.31 0.91 -9.75
N ASN A 44 -7.75 0.42 -8.64
CA ASN A 44 -8.33 -0.66 -7.86
C ASN A 44 -8.21 -0.38 -6.36
N ASP A 45 -9.11 -0.98 -5.59
CA ASP A 45 -9.12 -0.87 -4.13
C ASP A 45 -8.31 -2.03 -3.51
N LEU A 46 -7.30 -1.69 -2.70
CA LEU A 46 -6.42 -2.68 -2.08
C LEU A 46 -7.18 -3.45 -1.00
N SER A 47 -7.38 -4.74 -1.22
CA SER A 47 -8.05 -5.65 -0.29
C SER A 47 -7.01 -6.48 0.47
N MET A 48 -7.16 -6.53 1.78
CA MET A 48 -6.22 -7.18 2.67
C MET A 48 -6.91 -7.84 3.86
N VAL A 49 -6.23 -8.78 4.51
CA VAL A 49 -6.72 -9.48 5.71
C VAL A 49 -5.67 -9.39 6.79
N ASN A 50 -6.06 -9.02 8.01
CA ASN A 50 -5.15 -8.94 9.13
C ASN A 50 -4.67 -10.34 9.51
N LEU A 51 -3.36 -10.51 9.59
CA LEU A 51 -2.75 -11.82 9.78
C LEU A 51 -2.96 -12.36 11.22
N SER A 52 -3.17 -11.47 12.19
CA SER A 52 -3.32 -11.81 13.61
C SER A 52 -4.72 -12.27 13.98
N ASP A 53 -5.77 -11.66 13.40
CA ASP A 53 -7.16 -11.93 13.77
C ASP A 53 -8.09 -12.29 12.60
N GLY A 54 -7.60 -12.22 11.36
CA GLY A 54 -8.37 -12.54 10.16
C GLY A 54 -9.34 -11.45 9.72
N THR A 55 -9.28 -10.25 10.31
CA THR A 55 -10.19 -9.15 9.96
C THR A 55 -9.90 -8.63 8.54
N PRO A 56 -10.90 -8.62 7.63
CA PRO A 56 -10.73 -8.02 6.31
C PRO A 56 -10.69 -6.49 6.40
N LEU A 57 -9.90 -5.87 5.53
CA LEU A 57 -9.78 -4.43 5.40
C LEU A 57 -9.62 -4.06 3.92
N LYS A 58 -10.28 -3.00 3.48
CA LYS A 58 -9.97 -2.36 2.20
C LYS A 58 -9.32 -1.01 2.40
N LEU A 59 -8.58 -0.54 1.40
CA LEU A 59 -7.96 0.78 1.43
C LEU A 59 -9.01 1.87 1.66
N SER A 60 -10.14 1.77 0.97
CA SER A 60 -11.27 2.69 1.08
C SER A 60 -11.94 2.73 2.46
N ASP A 61 -11.72 1.71 3.30
CA ASP A 61 -12.25 1.64 4.67
C ASP A 61 -11.35 2.37 5.69
N ILE A 62 -10.14 2.79 5.29
CA ILE A 62 -9.19 3.47 6.18
C ILE A 62 -9.70 4.89 6.48
N ASN A 63 -9.82 5.21 7.77
CA ASN A 63 -10.37 6.49 8.25
C ASN A 63 -9.35 7.35 9.01
N ASN A 64 -8.07 7.02 8.90
CA ASN A 64 -6.98 7.74 9.55
C ASN A 64 -5.69 7.70 8.71
N GLU A 65 -4.79 8.66 8.91
CA GLU A 65 -3.51 8.66 8.18
C GLU A 65 -2.75 7.36 8.41
N THR A 66 -2.44 6.66 7.33
CA THR A 66 -1.84 5.32 7.37
C THR A 66 -0.64 5.22 6.45
N MET A 67 0.41 4.58 6.94
CA MET A 67 1.56 4.15 6.16
C MET A 67 1.43 2.65 5.90
N ILE A 68 1.44 2.27 4.62
CA ILE A 68 1.50 0.87 4.19
C ILE A 68 2.92 0.59 3.72
N ILE A 69 3.52 -0.48 4.21
CA ILE A 69 4.83 -0.96 3.78
C ILE A 69 4.62 -2.30 3.06
N LEU A 70 4.98 -2.34 1.79
CA LEU A 70 5.00 -3.54 0.96
C LEU A 70 6.46 -3.97 0.85
N GLY A 71 6.83 -5.16 1.34
CA GLY A 71 8.23 -5.58 1.34
C GLY A 71 8.43 -7.06 1.63
N SER A 72 9.66 -7.41 2.01
CA SER A 72 10.04 -8.79 2.34
C SER A 72 10.72 -8.84 3.70
N ASP A 73 10.59 -9.96 4.41
CA ASP A 73 11.07 -10.11 5.78
C ASP A 73 12.59 -10.23 5.87
N TRP A 74 13.21 -10.74 4.80
CA TRP A 74 14.65 -10.88 4.64
C TRP A 74 15.32 -9.58 4.16
N GLU A 75 14.54 -8.61 3.67
CA GLU A 75 15.07 -7.35 3.12
C GLU A 75 15.29 -6.33 4.27
N PRO A 76 16.53 -5.87 4.52
CA PRO A 76 16.84 -5.04 5.69
C PRO A 76 16.13 -3.68 5.72
N SER A 77 15.87 -3.08 4.56
CA SER A 77 15.26 -1.75 4.44
C SER A 77 13.78 -1.78 4.81
N THR A 78 13.10 -2.90 4.61
CA THR A 78 11.74 -3.21 5.07
C THR A 78 11.71 -3.18 6.59
N ALA A 79 12.63 -3.91 7.25
CA ALA A 79 12.75 -3.90 8.70
C ALA A 79 13.10 -2.51 9.25
N SER A 80 14.00 -1.79 8.57
CA SER A 80 14.37 -0.41 8.91
C SER A 80 13.17 0.54 8.84
N THR A 81 12.36 0.45 7.78
CA THR A 81 11.18 1.29 7.56
C THR A 81 10.10 1.00 8.61
N ILE A 82 9.86 -0.27 8.93
CA ILE A 82 8.99 -0.68 10.05
C ILE A 82 9.51 -0.13 11.38
N GLY A 83 10.83 -0.17 11.62
CA GLY A 83 11.44 0.38 12.83
C GLY A 83 11.21 1.89 12.96
N LYS A 84 11.40 2.64 11.87
CA LYS A 84 11.19 4.09 11.82
C LYS A 84 9.72 4.48 12.03
N SER A 85 8.77 3.65 11.59
CA SER A 85 7.34 3.93 11.73
C SER A 85 6.82 3.79 13.16
N ARG A 86 7.56 3.13 14.07
CA ARG A 86 7.16 2.90 15.47
C ARG A 86 6.77 4.16 16.24
N ASN A 87 7.43 5.28 15.94
CA ASN A 87 7.19 6.58 16.62
C ASN A 87 6.43 7.57 15.72
N SER A 88 5.84 7.09 14.63
CA SER A 88 5.01 7.91 13.74
C SER A 88 3.63 8.17 14.37
N ASN A 89 3.03 9.32 14.04
CA ASN A 89 1.62 9.59 14.36
C ASN A 89 0.63 8.88 13.41
N ARG A 90 1.15 8.16 12.40
CA ARG A 90 0.35 7.43 11.42
C ARG A 90 0.13 5.99 11.87
N SER A 91 -1.01 5.43 11.49
CA SER A 91 -1.22 3.99 11.53
C SER A 91 -0.20 3.27 10.64
N LEU A 92 0.08 2.02 10.97
CA LEU A 92 0.97 1.15 10.24
C LEU A 92 0.22 -0.07 9.71
N ILE A 93 0.47 -0.40 8.45
CA ILE A 93 0.13 -1.67 7.81
C ILE A 93 1.41 -2.21 7.15
N VAL A 94 1.69 -3.50 7.35
CA VAL A 94 2.85 -4.19 6.77
C VAL A 94 2.34 -5.37 5.96
N ILE A 95 2.77 -5.50 4.72
CA ILE A 95 2.42 -6.61 3.83
C ILE A 95 3.70 -7.23 3.30
N TYR A 96 3.91 -8.51 3.60
CA TYR A 96 5.01 -9.28 3.05
C TYR A 96 4.60 -9.91 1.72
N VAL A 97 5.29 -9.55 0.64
CA VAL A 97 4.87 -9.88 -0.73
C VAL A 97 5.44 -11.20 -1.24
N GLU A 98 6.58 -11.67 -0.72
CA GLU A 98 7.25 -12.90 -1.18
C GLU A 98 7.12 -14.12 -0.26
N GLN A 99 6.70 -13.94 1.00
CA GLN A 99 6.71 -15.04 1.97
C GLN A 99 5.32 -15.65 2.18
N ALA A 100 5.30 -16.96 2.44
CA ALA A 100 4.10 -17.66 2.87
C ALA A 100 3.65 -17.15 4.26
N ASN A 101 2.34 -16.95 4.39
CA ASN A 101 1.74 -16.33 5.57
C ASN A 101 1.98 -17.12 6.87
N GLU A 102 2.02 -18.45 6.79
CA GLU A 102 2.25 -19.33 7.95
C GLU A 102 3.64 -19.10 8.56
N ASN A 103 4.66 -18.93 7.72
CA ASN A 103 6.03 -18.63 8.16
C ASN A 103 6.09 -17.27 8.87
N ILE A 104 5.41 -16.26 8.32
CA ILE A 104 5.36 -14.91 8.92
C ILE A 104 4.62 -14.95 10.27
N LYS A 105 3.49 -15.66 10.35
CA LYS A 105 2.73 -15.80 11.61
C LYS A 105 3.60 -16.32 12.72
N GLU A 106 4.30 -17.42 12.47
CA GLU A 106 5.16 -18.03 13.48
C GLU A 106 6.36 -17.13 13.83
N ALA A 107 7.06 -16.61 12.82
CA ALA A 107 8.28 -15.84 13.02
C ALA A 107 8.06 -14.47 13.68
N LYS A 108 6.87 -13.87 13.51
CA LYS A 108 6.61 -12.49 13.94
C LYS A 108 5.58 -12.37 15.07
N LYS A 109 4.99 -13.46 15.58
CA LYS A 109 3.96 -13.42 16.63
C LYS A 109 4.30 -12.56 17.86
N ASP A 110 5.57 -12.54 18.26
CA ASP A 110 6.05 -11.81 19.45
C ASP A 110 6.52 -10.38 19.12
N SER A 111 6.45 -9.97 17.84
CA SER A 111 6.84 -8.63 17.41
C SER A 111 5.77 -7.60 17.78
N TRP A 112 6.20 -6.42 18.21
CA TRP A 112 5.29 -5.32 18.56
C TRP A 112 4.34 -4.92 17.42
N PHE A 113 4.76 -5.16 16.16
CA PHE A 113 4.01 -4.82 14.96
C PHE A 113 3.17 -5.98 14.42
N PHE A 114 3.11 -7.14 15.08
CA PHE A 114 2.43 -8.33 14.53
C PHE A 114 0.97 -8.07 14.15
N LYS A 115 0.24 -7.34 14.99
CA LYS A 115 -1.15 -6.91 14.75
C LYS A 115 -1.32 -5.95 13.55
N HIS A 116 -0.22 -5.46 12.99
CA HIS A 116 -0.19 -4.57 11.83
C HIS A 116 0.21 -5.31 10.56
N ILE A 117 0.43 -6.63 10.62
CA ILE A 117 0.76 -7.43 9.45
C ILE A 117 -0.53 -7.87 8.77
N TYR A 118 -0.61 -7.60 7.47
CA TYR A 118 -1.74 -7.97 6.63
C TYR A 118 -1.24 -8.80 5.45
N GLU A 119 -2.13 -9.63 4.93
CA GLU A 119 -1.95 -10.34 3.68
C GLU A 119 -2.85 -9.76 2.58
N LEU A 120 -2.38 -9.78 1.34
CA LEU A 120 -3.20 -9.41 0.18
C LEU A 120 -4.32 -10.44 -0.01
N SER A 121 -5.53 -9.98 -0.31
CA SER A 121 -6.69 -10.85 -0.51
C SER A 121 -7.47 -10.49 -1.79
N GLY A 122 -8.32 -11.41 -2.25
CA GLY A 122 -9.11 -11.23 -3.48
C GLY A 122 -8.24 -10.88 -4.70
N ASP A 123 -8.68 -9.88 -5.47
CA ASP A 123 -7.96 -9.42 -6.66
C ASP A 123 -6.60 -8.78 -6.35
N SER A 124 -6.34 -8.40 -5.10
CA SER A 124 -5.07 -7.79 -4.70
C SER A 124 -3.93 -8.81 -4.64
N ILE A 125 -4.23 -10.12 -4.60
CA ILE A 125 -3.23 -11.19 -4.56
C ILE A 125 -2.28 -11.11 -5.77
N LYS A 126 -2.78 -10.69 -6.93
CA LYS A 126 -1.98 -10.58 -8.16
C LYS A 126 -0.85 -9.56 -8.06
N LEU A 127 -0.92 -8.60 -7.13
CA LEU A 127 0.17 -7.66 -6.91
C LEU A 127 1.47 -8.37 -6.55
N LYS A 128 1.42 -9.52 -5.85
CA LYS A 128 2.62 -10.29 -5.47
C LYS A 128 3.52 -10.62 -6.67
N SER A 129 2.94 -10.84 -7.86
CA SER A 129 3.70 -11.13 -9.08
C SER A 129 4.08 -9.89 -9.90
N MET A 130 3.64 -8.70 -9.49
CA MET A 130 3.87 -7.43 -10.19
C MET A 130 4.98 -6.61 -9.55
N PHE A 131 5.42 -6.95 -8.34
CA PHE A 131 6.52 -6.26 -7.69
C PHE A 131 7.85 -6.55 -8.38
N HIS A 132 8.59 -5.48 -8.62
CA HIS A 132 9.92 -5.46 -9.19
C HIS A 132 10.95 -4.92 -8.23
N GLU A 133 10.60 -3.94 -7.40
CA GLU A 133 11.46 -3.45 -6.32
C GLU A 133 10.69 -3.39 -5.00
N ILE A 134 11.43 -3.59 -3.91
CA ILE A 134 10.92 -3.47 -2.54
C ILE A 134 11.98 -2.79 -1.65
N PRO A 135 11.58 -2.17 -0.52
CA PRO A 135 10.22 -1.95 -0.08
C PRO A 135 9.54 -0.81 -0.87
N ILE A 136 8.22 -0.88 -0.97
CA ILE A 136 7.38 0.25 -1.40
C ILE A 136 6.64 0.77 -0.19
N GLN A 137 6.67 2.09 0.01
CA GLN A 137 5.87 2.77 1.01
C GLN A 137 4.71 3.52 0.36
N ILE A 138 3.50 3.31 0.85
CA ILE A 138 2.29 4.00 0.40
C ILE A 138 1.76 4.86 1.55
N MET A 139 1.53 6.14 1.29
CA MET A 139 0.89 7.05 2.23
C MET A 139 -0.59 7.20 1.89
N VAL A 140 -1.44 6.93 2.87
CA VAL A 140 -2.90 6.98 2.76
C VAL A 140 -3.43 8.06 3.68
N ASP A 141 -4.34 8.89 3.18
CA ASP A 141 -5.03 9.90 3.98
C ASP A 141 -6.16 9.30 4.83
N SER A 142 -6.85 10.14 5.60
CA SER A 142 -7.98 9.74 6.44
C SER A 142 -9.25 9.37 5.68
N ASN A 143 -9.24 9.38 4.34
CA ASN A 143 -10.36 8.99 3.49
C ASN A 143 -10.05 7.71 2.69
N GLY A 144 -8.98 7.01 3.05
CA GLY A 144 -8.56 5.80 2.34
C GLY A 144 -7.95 6.07 0.97
N LYS A 145 -7.54 7.32 0.68
CA LYS A 145 -6.95 7.68 -0.60
C LYS A 145 -5.43 7.66 -0.53
N ILE A 146 -4.80 7.06 -1.55
CA ILE A 146 -3.34 7.15 -1.75
C ILE A 146 -2.96 8.59 -2.10
N THR A 147 -2.05 9.15 -1.30
CA THR A 147 -1.49 10.49 -1.51
C THR A 147 -0.09 10.45 -2.10
N SER A 148 0.70 9.44 -1.75
CA SER A 148 2.02 9.23 -2.32
C SER A 148 2.47 7.78 -2.26
N ILE A 149 3.35 7.42 -3.17
CA ILE A 149 4.09 6.16 -3.21
C ILE A 149 5.58 6.48 -3.24
N ILE A 150 6.37 5.80 -2.42
CA ILE A 150 7.83 5.90 -2.37
C ILE A 150 8.37 4.51 -2.75
N ASP A 151 9.09 4.44 -3.86
CA ASP A 151 9.66 3.22 -4.42
C ASP A 151 11.12 3.10 -3.98
N GLY A 152 11.46 2.10 -3.15
CA GLY A 152 12.74 2.00 -2.46
C GLY A 152 12.85 2.96 -1.28
N VAL A 153 13.13 2.47 -0.06
CA VAL A 153 13.10 3.29 1.18
C VAL A 153 14.23 2.91 2.13
#